data_AF-A0A8T5S993-F1
#
_entry.id   AF-A0A8T5S993-F1
#
_cell.length_a   1.000
_cell.length_b   1.000
_cell.length_c   1.000
_cell.angle_alpha   90.00
_cell.angle_beta   90.00
_cell.angle_gamma   90.00
#
_symmetry.space_group_name_H-M   'P 1'
#
loop_
_entity.id
_entity.type
_entity.pdbx_description
1 polymer ?
#
loop_
_entity_poly.entity_id
_entity_poly.type
_entity_poly.pdbx_seq_one_letter_code
_entity_poly.pdbx_strand_id
1 'polypeptide(L)' 'MEIGNTKNGSRASIDGSEGDNLIKVRAVISCPNNDYKKKFRNQFSRKEIEMMIVSFKVFDWLTCNKCGELLKLDLEFNI' A
#
# COMPACT_ATOMS: atom_id res chain seq x y z
N MET A 1 26.12 -22.99 5.55
CA MET A 1 26.25 -21.64 5.00
C MET A 1 25.51 -20.72 5.95
N GLU A 2 26.24 -20.00 6.79
CA GLU A 2 25.67 -19.16 7.84
C GLU A 2 25.32 -17.80 7.23
N ILE A 3 24.09 -17.33 7.40
CA ILE A 3 23.65 -16.03 6.90
C ILE A 3 23.75 -15.03 8.05
N GLY A 4 24.81 -14.22 8.01
CA GLY A 4 25.09 -13.16 8.98
C GLY A 4 24.04 -12.05 8.94
N ASN A 5 23.41 -11.83 10.08
CA ASN A 5 22.45 -10.75 10.33
C ASN A 5 23.22 -9.48 10.73
N THR A 6 23.28 -8.47 9.85
CA THR A 6 23.80 -7.13 10.22
C THR A 6 22.65 -6.13 10.26
N LYS A 7 22.10 -5.95 11.46
CA LYS A 7 21.40 -4.71 11.82
C LYS A 7 22.47 -3.66 12.12
N ASN A 8 22.52 -2.58 11.34
CA ASN A 8 23.09 -1.34 11.82
C ASN A 8 22.18 -0.19 11.37
N GLY A 9 21.37 0.29 12.31
CA GLY A 9 20.70 1.58 12.17
C GLY A 9 21.56 2.65 12.82
N SER A 10 21.67 3.82 12.17
CA SER A 10 21.23 5.10 12.74
C SER A 10 21.71 6.31 11.92
N ARG A 11 20.72 7.09 11.48
CA ARG A 11 20.61 8.57 11.50
C ARG A 11 21.33 9.43 10.44
N ALA A 12 20.46 9.99 9.59
CA ALA A 12 20.38 11.38 9.11
C ALA A 12 21.61 11.93 8.34
N SER A 13 21.49 12.52 7.16
CA SER A 13 20.51 13.54 6.76
C SER A 13 20.59 13.70 5.24
N ILE A 14 19.47 13.66 4.51
CA ILE A 14 19.39 14.22 3.15
C ILE A 14 18.06 14.97 3.08
N ASP A 15 18.06 16.19 3.61
CA ASP A 15 17.01 17.17 3.36
C ASP A 15 17.23 17.75 1.96
N GLY A 16 16.19 17.66 1.12
CA GLY A 16 16.11 18.30 -0.20
C GLY A 16 16.09 17.30 -1.37
N SER A 17 14.89 17.09 -1.95
CA SER A 17 14.63 16.42 -3.25
C SER A 17 14.15 14.96 -3.29
N GLU A 18 14.01 14.24 -2.17
CA GLU A 18 13.47 12.85 -2.22
C GLU A 18 11.93 12.77 -2.21
N GLY A 19 11.23 13.84 -1.83
CA GLY A 19 9.77 13.87 -1.73
C GLY A 19 9.03 13.79 -3.07
N ASP A 20 9.63 14.29 -4.15
CA ASP A 20 8.97 14.47 -5.46
C ASP A 20 8.81 13.17 -6.27
N ASN A 21 9.50 12.11 -5.84
CA ASN A 21 9.50 10.81 -6.52
C ASN A 21 8.72 9.72 -5.78
N LEU A 22 8.00 10.07 -4.71
CA LEU A 22 7.18 9.14 -3.95
C LEU A 22 5.70 9.36 -4.26
N ILE A 23 5.01 8.27 -4.59
CA ILE A 23 3.55 8.23 -4.71
C ILE A 23 3.02 7.77 -3.36
N LYS A 24 2.31 8.67 -2.66
CA LYS A 24 1.62 8.34 -1.42
C LYS A 24 0.20 7.90 -1.77
N VAL A 25 -0.12 6.64 -1.45
CA VAL A 25 -1.46 6.08 -1.61
C VAL A 25 -2.08 5.81 -0.25
N ARG A 26 -3.36 6.15 -0.14
CA ARG A 26 -4.25 5.61 0.86
C ARG A 26 -5.28 4.70 0.19
N ALA A 27 -5.26 3.43 0.57
CA ALA A 27 -6.23 2.44 0.13
C ALA A 27 -7.28 2.23 1.21
N VAL A 28 -8.56 2.27 0.82
CA VAL A 28 -9.69 1.99 1.71
C VAL A 28 -10.45 0.81 1.13
N ILE A 29 -10.46 -0.30 1.86
CA ILE A 29 -11.24 -1.48 1.53
C ILE A 29 -12.52 -1.44 2.35
N SER A 30 -13.67 -1.64 1.72
CA SER A 30 -14.96 -1.67 2.41
C SER A 30 -15.91 -2.70 1.83
N CYS A 31 -16.81 -3.22 2.66
CA CYS A 31 -17.91 -4.07 2.20
C CYS A 31 -19.13 -3.19 1.86
N PRO A 32 -19.83 -3.42 0.73
CA PRO A 32 -21.05 -2.68 0.42
C PRO A 32 -22.23 -3.01 1.34
N ASN A 33 -22.25 -4.23 1.91
CA ASN A 33 -23.43 -4.76 2.65
C ASN A 33 -23.26 -4.77 4.17
N ASN A 34 -22.14 -4.29 4.71
CA ASN A 34 -21.93 -4.21 6.15
C ASN A 34 -20.86 -3.17 6.53
N ASP A 35 -20.63 -3.01 7.83
CA ASP A 35 -19.73 -1.97 8.37
C ASP A 35 -18.23 -2.30 8.26
N TYR A 36 -17.85 -3.38 7.55
CA TYR A 36 -16.45 -3.71 7.36
C TYR A 36 -15.75 -2.61 6.56
N LYS A 37 -14.71 -2.03 7.16
CA LYS A 37 -13.85 -1.04 6.53
C LYS A 37 -12.43 -1.14 7.07
N LYS A 38 -11.44 -1.18 6.19
CA LYS A 38 -10.02 -1.19 6.55
C LYS A 38 -9.27 -0.17 5.71
N LYS A 39 -8.38 0.59 6.36
CA LYS A 39 -7.59 1.65 5.72
C LYS A 39 -6.11 1.27 5.78
N PHE A 40 -5.42 1.49 4.67
CA PHE A 40 -4.00 1.26 4.52
C PHE A 40 -3.34 2.51 3.94
N ARG A 41 -2.11 2.77 4.36
CA ARG A 41 -1.27 3.82 3.80
C ARG A 41 -0.03 3.14 3.26
N ASN A 42 0.21 3.31 1.96
CA ASN A 42 1.39 2.79 1.28
C ASN A 42 2.12 3.94 0.60
N GLN A 43 3.41 3.76 0.40
CA GLN A 43 4.25 4.68 -0.35
C GLN A 43 5.02 3.84 -1.36
N PHE A 44 5.02 4.30 -2.60
CA PHE A 44 5.74 3.64 -3.68
C PHE A 44 6.69 4.64 -4.30
N SER A 45 7.87 4.19 -4.71
CA SER A 45 8.68 5.00 -5.63
C SER A 45 7.95 5.10 -6.97
N ARG A 46 8.02 6.25 -7.64
CA ARG A 46 7.45 6.41 -9.00
C ARG A 46 8.04 5.40 -9.99
N LYS A 47 9.27 4.92 -9.74
CA LYS A 47 9.92 3.85 -10.53
C LYS A 47 9.26 2.48 -10.35
N GLU A 48 8.46 2.29 -9.30
CA GLU A 48 7.81 1.04 -8.93
C GLU A 48 6.31 1.07 -9.22
N ILE A 49 5.86 1.93 -10.14
CA ILE A 49 4.44 2.11 -10.46
C ILE A 49 3.78 0.81 -10.94
N GLU A 50 4.53 -0.05 -11.63
CA GLU A 50 4.04 -1.36 -12.06
C GLU A 50 3.77 -2.27 -10.87
N MET A 51 4.65 -2.26 -9.86
CA MET A 51 4.47 -3.02 -8.62
C MET A 51 3.23 -2.54 -7.87
N MET A 52 2.98 -1.23 -7.86
CA MET A 52 1.76 -0.64 -7.31
C MET A 52 0.51 -1.16 -8.04
N ILE A 53 0.51 -1.16 -9.38
CA ILE A 53 -0.62 -1.65 -10.19
C ILE A 53 -0.92 -3.13 -9.91
N VAL A 54 0.12 -3.98 -9.92
CA VAL A 54 -0.04 -5.42 -9.62
C VAL A 54 -0.58 -5.64 -8.22
N SER A 55 -0.06 -4.88 -7.24
CA SER A 55 -0.53 -4.96 -5.85
C SER A 55 -2.02 -4.61 -5.74
N PHE A 56 -2.52 -3.67 -6.54
CA PHE A 56 -3.93 -3.30 -6.49
C PHE A 56 -4.86 -4.28 -7.19
N LYS A 57 -4.42 -4.95 -8.27
CA LYS A 57 -5.23 -5.96 -8.96
C LYS A 57 -5.64 -7.14 -8.06
N VAL A 58 -4.85 -7.45 -7.03
CA VAL A 58 -5.19 -8.51 -6.07
C VAL A 58 -6.50 -8.19 -5.31
N PHE A 59 -6.83 -6.90 -5.12
CA PHE A 59 -8.03 -6.50 -4.41
C PHE A 59 -9.32 -6.74 -5.19
N ASP A 60 -9.25 -6.82 -6.52
CA ASP A 60 -10.43 -7.06 -7.38
C ASP A 60 -11.12 -8.39 -7.05
N TRP A 61 -10.39 -9.32 -6.45
CA TRP A 61 -10.87 -10.69 -6.19
C TRP A 61 -11.15 -10.94 -4.71
N LEU A 62 -11.02 -9.93 -3.85
CA LEU A 62 -11.32 -10.09 -2.44
C LEU A 62 -12.82 -9.99 -2.18
N THR A 63 -13.31 -10.95 -1.41
CA THR A 63 -14.71 -11.00 -0.98
C THR A 63 -14.82 -10.80 0.53
N CYS A 64 -15.98 -10.32 0.97
CA CYS A 64 -16.27 -10.15 2.37
C CYS A 64 -16.57 -11.51 3.01
N ASN A 65 -15.78 -11.92 4.00
CA ASN A 65 -15.97 -13.18 4.72
C ASN A 65 -17.34 -13.35 5.40
N LYS A 66 -18.10 -12.26 5.61
CA LYS A 66 -19.42 -12.31 6.26
C LYS A 66 -20.58 -12.46 5.27
N CYS A 67 -20.50 -11.88 4.08
CA CYS A 67 -21.62 -11.81 3.15
C CYS A 67 -21.29 -12.30 1.73
N GLY A 68 -20.03 -12.64 1.44
CA GLY A 68 -19.60 -13.15 0.13
C GLY A 68 -19.43 -12.09 -0.95
N GLU A 69 -19.94 -10.86 -0.75
CA GLU A 69 -19.81 -9.79 -1.73
C GLU A 69 -18.37 -9.35 -2.00
N LEU A 70 -18.13 -8.84 -3.21
CA LEU A 70 -16.86 -8.23 -3.57
C LEU A 70 -16.57 -7.00 -2.70
N LEU A 71 -15.35 -6.92 -2.20
CA LEU A 71 -14.89 -5.76 -1.45
C LEU A 71 -14.62 -4.60 -2.40
N LYS A 72 -15.10 -3.42 -2.02
CA LYS A 72 -14.82 -2.18 -2.72
C LYS A 72 -13.46 -1.64 -2.29
N LEU A 73 -12.60 -1.34 -3.26
CA LEU A 73 -11.33 -0.63 -3.06
C LEU A 73 -11.47 0.83 -3.54
N ASP A 74 -11.26 1.78 -2.63
CA ASP A 74 -11.11 3.20 -2.95
C ASP A 74 -9.65 3.62 -2.75
N LEU A 75 -9.05 4.26 -3.77
CA LEU A 75 -7.67 4.74 -3.74
C LEU A 75 -7.64 6.27 -3.72
N GLU A 76 -6.93 6.83 -2.74
CA GLU A 76 -6.66 8.27 -2.62
C GLU A 76 -5.16 8.49 -2.80
N PHE A 77 -4.80 9.19 -3.87
CA PHE A 77 -3.42 9.53 -4.20
C PHE A 77 -3.11 10.95 -3.73
N ASN A 78 -1.97 11.13 -3.08
CA ASN A 78 -1.45 12.44 -2.71
C ASN A 78 -0.11 12.60 -3.45
N ILE A 79 -0.16 13.30 -4.58
CA ILE A 79 0.93 13.48 -5.56
C ILE A 79 1.38 14.93 -5.49
#